data_AF-H0AEP1-F1
#
_entry.id   AF-H0AEP1-F1
#
_cell.length_a   1.000
_cell.length_b   1.000
_cell.length_c   1.000
_cell.angle_alpha   90.00
_cell.angle_beta   90.00
_cell.angle_gamma   90.00
#
_symmetry.space_group_name_H-M   'P 1'
#
loop_
_entity.id
_entity.type
_entity.pdbx_description
1 polymer ?
#
loop_
_entity_poly.entity_id
_entity_poly.type
_entity_poly.pdbx_seq_one_letter_code
_entity_poly.pdbx_strand_id
1 'polypeptide(L)'
;MVLDIKNTDLKKASILFLGLALLTGFVLLQPNRGNGESADFNSNDVMFMNMMIVHHDQAIEMAELSENRTENENILEISNNISKAQTRENEQMNKWMQELGYNPGNHHRMAGMASEQEM
;
A
#
# COMPACT_ATOMS: atom_id res chain seq x y z
N MET A 1 32.52 -44.84 -28.71
CA MET A 1 32.70 -43.46 -28.21
C MET A 1 31.61 -43.20 -27.19
N VAL A 2 31.91 -43.60 -25.95
CA VAL A 2 31.08 -43.37 -24.76
C VAL A 2 31.76 -42.21 -24.01
N LEU A 3 30.95 -41.41 -23.31
CA LEU A 3 31.24 -40.32 -22.36
C LEU A 3 30.80 -38.94 -22.87
N ASP A 4 29.58 -38.51 -22.51
CA ASP A 4 29.38 -37.20 -21.85
C ASP A 4 27.92 -36.93 -21.34
N ILE A 5 27.29 -37.89 -20.65
CA ILE A 5 25.97 -37.65 -20.00
C ILE A 5 25.95 -38.32 -18.63
N LYS A 6 26.82 -37.91 -17.69
CA LYS A 6 26.70 -38.35 -16.27
C LYS A 6 27.06 -37.30 -15.22
N ASN A 7 27.64 -36.14 -15.57
CA ASN A 7 28.18 -35.22 -14.56
C ASN A 7 27.30 -33.99 -14.23
N THR A 8 26.25 -33.74 -14.99
CA THR A 8 25.32 -32.62 -14.79
C THR A 8 24.08 -33.01 -13.98
N ASP A 9 23.60 -34.25 -14.11
CA ASP A 9 22.39 -34.70 -13.41
C ASP A 9 22.66 -35.08 -11.94
N LEU A 10 23.87 -35.58 -11.63
CA LEU A 10 24.25 -35.94 -10.26
C LEU A 10 24.42 -34.72 -9.34
N LYS A 11 24.88 -33.58 -9.90
CA LYS A 11 25.03 -32.32 -9.15
C LYS A 11 23.68 -31.65 -8.89
N LYS A 12 22.75 -31.71 -9.86
CA LYS A 12 21.39 -31.17 -9.71
C LYS A 12 20.58 -31.94 -8.65
N ALA A 13 20.70 -33.27 -8.61
CA ALA A 13 20.01 -34.10 -7.63
C ALA A 13 20.55 -33.94 -6.19
N SER A 14 21.86 -33.71 -6.01
CA SER A 14 22.45 -33.51 -4.68
C SER A 14 22.10 -32.15 -4.05
N ILE A 15 21.94 -31.11 -4.87
CA ILE A 15 21.53 -29.77 -4.42
C ILE A 15 20.05 -29.75 -4.00
N LEU A 16 19.22 -30.58 -4.63
CA LEU A 16 17.79 -30.68 -4.32
C LEU A 16 17.49 -31.34 -2.96
N PHE A 17 18.34 -32.25 -2.47
CA PHE A 17 18.12 -32.92 -1.18
C PHE A 17 18.73 -32.20 0.03
N LEU A 18 19.77 -31.38 -0.15
CA LEU A 18 20.34 -30.59 0.96
C LEU A 18 19.47 -29.37 1.35
N GLY A 19 18.65 -28.87 0.41
CA GLY A 19 17.77 -27.72 0.65
C GLY A 19 16.52 -28.04 1.47
N LEU A 20 16.04 -29.29 1.45
CA LEU A 20 14.79 -29.66 2.12
C LEU A 20 14.97 -29.94 3.62
N ALA A 21 16.17 -30.36 4.06
CA ALA A 21 16.48 -30.56 5.47
C ALA A 21 16.78 -29.26 6.24
N LEU A 22 17.15 -28.18 5.54
CA LEU A 22 17.30 -26.84 6.14
C LEU A 22 15.99 -26.05 6.19
N LEU A 23 14.98 -26.43 5.40
CA LEU A 23 13.68 -25.77 5.40
C LEU A 23 12.72 -26.28 6.49
N THR A 24 12.85 -27.54 6.92
CA THR A 24 11.99 -28.12 7.98
C THR A 24 12.44 -27.74 9.39
N GLY A 25 13.72 -27.44 9.60
CA GLY A 25 14.27 -27.07 10.93
C GLY A 25 14.01 -25.63 11.38
N PHE A 26 13.71 -24.70 10.46
CA PHE A 26 13.46 -23.29 10.79
C PHE A 26 12.00 -23.00 11.20
N VAL A 27 11.09 -23.95 10.98
CA VAL A 27 9.65 -23.75 11.21
C VAL A 27 9.21 -24.11 12.64
N LEU A 28 10.07 -24.73 13.47
CA LEU A 28 9.70 -25.17 14.83
C LEU A 28 10.18 -24.26 15.97
N LEU A 29 10.84 -23.13 15.67
CA LEU A 29 11.23 -22.15 16.68
C LEU A 29 11.10 -20.70 16.19
N GLN A 30 10.07 -20.42 15.39
CA GLN A 30 9.65 -19.03 15.26
C GLN A 30 9.02 -18.63 16.61
N PRO A 31 9.55 -17.63 17.35
CA PRO A 31 8.75 -17.00 18.37
C PRO A 31 7.47 -16.58 17.67
N ASN A 32 6.34 -17.04 18.19
CA ASN A 32 5.04 -16.53 17.81
C ASN A 32 5.11 -15.01 18.01
N ARG A 33 5.42 -14.25 16.96
CA ARG A 33 5.09 -12.82 16.89
C ARG A 33 3.58 -12.74 16.64
N GLY A 34 2.83 -13.39 17.54
CA GLY A 34 1.44 -13.12 17.83
C GLY A 34 1.42 -11.82 18.58
N ASN A 35 1.56 -10.76 17.82
CA ASN A 35 1.06 -9.43 18.08
C ASN A 35 1.32 -8.69 16.77
N GLY A 36 0.35 -8.75 15.87
CA GLY A 36 0.03 -7.50 15.18
C GLY A 36 -0.33 -6.55 16.31
N GLU A 37 0.65 -5.77 16.77
CA GLU A 37 0.38 -4.60 17.59
C GLU A 37 -0.59 -3.80 16.73
N SER A 38 -1.88 -3.88 17.03
CA SER A 38 -2.82 -2.87 16.62
C SER A 38 -2.15 -1.57 17.06
N ALA A 39 -1.67 -0.78 16.09
CA ALA A 39 -1.12 0.53 16.40
C ALA A 39 -2.17 1.21 17.26
N ASP A 40 -1.82 1.52 18.50
CA ASP A 40 -2.77 2.11 19.44
C ASP A 40 -2.94 3.56 19.00
N PHE A 41 -3.92 3.80 18.13
CA PHE A 41 -4.15 5.11 17.54
C PHE A 41 -4.68 6.06 18.64
N ASN A 42 -3.99 7.17 18.84
CA ASN A 42 -4.45 8.19 19.76
C ASN A 42 -5.42 9.17 19.06
N SER A 43 -6.01 10.10 19.82
CA SER A 43 -6.96 11.09 19.29
C SER A 43 -6.37 11.97 18.19
N ASN A 44 -5.07 12.26 18.22
CA ASN A 44 -4.41 13.06 17.19
C ASN A 44 -4.25 12.27 15.90
N ASP A 45 -4.01 10.96 15.96
CA ASP A 45 -3.92 10.12 14.77
C ASP A 45 -5.29 10.02 14.08
N VAL A 46 -6.36 9.86 14.85
CA VAL A 46 -7.74 9.88 14.34
C VAL A 46 -8.07 11.23 13.69
N MET A 47 -7.69 12.34 14.34
CA MET A 47 -7.86 13.67 13.76
C MET A 47 -7.07 13.82 12.46
N PHE A 48 -5.80 13.37 12.45
CA PHE A 48 -4.95 13.42 11.27
C PHE A 48 -5.55 12.62 10.11
N MET A 49 -5.98 11.37 10.34
CA MET A 49 -6.61 10.55 9.30
C MET A 49 -7.88 11.19 8.76
N ASN A 50 -8.75 11.70 9.63
CA ASN A 50 -9.98 12.38 9.20
C ASN A 50 -9.68 13.61 8.33
N MET A 51 -8.65 14.38 8.70
CA MET A 51 -8.18 15.54 7.93
C MET A 51 -7.58 15.16 6.59
N MET A 52 -6.74 14.14 6.59
CA MET A 52 -6.00 13.71 5.41
C MET A 52 -6.90 13.03 4.39
N ILE A 53 -7.93 12.30 4.83
CA ILE A 53 -8.93 11.73 3.90
C ILE A 53 -9.55 12.83 3.04
N VAL A 54 -10.05 13.90 3.67
CA VAL A 54 -10.67 15.02 2.95
C VAL A 54 -9.66 15.77 2.07
N HIS A 55 -8.43 15.96 2.55
CA HIS A 55 -7.38 16.61 1.77
C HIS A 55 -6.99 15.81 0.53
N HIS A 56 -6.92 14.49 0.65
CA HIS A 56 -6.64 13.58 -0.45
C HIS A 56 -7.79 13.54 -1.44
N ASP A 57 -9.05 13.51 -1.01
CA ASP A 57 -10.20 13.55 -1.91
C ASP A 57 -10.15 14.78 -2.82
N GLN A 58 -9.82 15.96 -2.27
CA GLN A 58 -9.66 17.19 -3.05
C GLN A 58 -8.48 17.10 -4.03
N ALA A 59 -7.35 16.53 -3.61
CA ALA A 59 -6.18 16.40 -4.47
C ALA A 59 -6.36 15.35 -5.59
N ILE A 60 -7.16 14.30 -5.35
CA ILE A 60 -7.58 13.34 -6.37
C ILE A 60 -8.46 14.05 -7.41
N GLU A 61 -9.47 14.80 -6.98
CA GLU A 61 -10.34 15.57 -7.87
C GLU A 61 -9.52 16.55 -8.74
N MET A 62 -8.59 17.29 -8.13
CA MET A 62 -7.69 18.19 -8.85
C MET A 62 -6.78 17.46 -9.84
N ALA A 63 -6.30 16.25 -9.51
CA ALA A 63 -5.48 15.45 -10.40
C ALA A 63 -6.28 14.96 -11.62
N GLU A 64 -7.54 14.56 -11.43
CA GLU A 64 -8.44 14.12 -12.50
C GLU A 64 -8.78 15.24 -13.50
N LEU A 65 -8.84 16.50 -13.04
CA LEU A 65 -9.04 17.65 -13.92
C LEU A 65 -7.92 17.82 -14.98
N SER A 66 -6.72 17.28 -14.73
CA SER A 66 -5.58 17.47 -15.62
C SER A 66 -5.79 16.88 -17.02
N GLU A 67 -6.54 15.77 -17.15
CA GLU A 67 -6.81 15.12 -18.43
C GLU A 67 -7.52 16.04 -19.43
N ASN A 68 -8.30 17.01 -18.94
CA ASN A 68 -9.05 17.97 -19.75
C ASN A 68 -8.40 19.36 -19.82
N ARG A 69 -7.26 19.56 -19.14
CA ARG A 69 -6.64 20.89 -18.96
C ARG A 69 -5.22 20.99 -19.53
N THR A 70 -4.60 19.87 -19.90
CA THR A 70 -3.25 19.87 -20.48
C THR A 70 -3.02 18.66 -21.38
N GLU A 71 -2.15 18.84 -22.37
CA GLU A 71 -1.62 17.76 -23.21
C GLU A 71 -0.18 17.38 -22.82
N ASN A 72 0.39 18.00 -21.77
CA ASN A 72 1.76 17.73 -21.34
C ASN A 72 1.85 16.37 -20.66
N GLU A 73 2.49 15.40 -21.33
CA GLU A 73 2.62 14.02 -20.87
C GLU A 73 3.22 13.90 -19.46
N ASN A 74 4.20 14.73 -19.10
CA ASN A 74 4.80 14.70 -17.76
C ASN A 74 3.81 15.13 -16.68
N ILE A 75 2.95 16.12 -16.98
CA ILE A 75 1.94 16.58 -16.03
C ILE A 75 0.86 15.50 -15.87
N LEU A 76 0.42 14.90 -16.97
CA LEU A 76 -0.56 13.80 -16.94
C LEU A 76 -0.04 12.59 -16.16
N GLU A 77 1.24 12.24 -16.32
CA GLU A 77 1.88 11.16 -15.56
C GLU A 77 1.89 11.46 -14.05
N ILE A 78 2.31 12.68 -13.67
CA ILE A 78 2.33 13.11 -12.27
C ILE A 78 0.92 13.07 -11.67
N SER A 79 -0.08 13.62 -12.36
CA SER A 79 -1.47 13.61 -11.89
C SER A 79 -2.01 12.20 -11.69
N ASN A 80 -1.75 11.30 -12.64
CA ASN A 80 -2.16 9.90 -12.54
C ASN A 80 -1.51 9.20 -11.33
N ASN A 81 -0.22 9.47 -11.10
CA ASN A 81 0.49 8.95 -9.94
C ASN A 81 -0.06 9.48 -8.62
N ILE A 82 -0.41 10.78 -8.56
CA ILE A 82 -1.04 11.42 -7.40
C ILE A 82 -2.39 10.76 -7.10
N SER A 83 -3.30 10.71 -8.09
CA SER A 83 -4.63 10.11 -7.93
C SER A 83 -4.52 8.67 -7.43
N LYS A 84 -3.71 7.83 -8.09
CA LYS A 84 -3.53 6.42 -7.69
C LYS A 84 -2.94 6.26 -6.29
N ALA A 85 -1.95 7.07 -5.92
CA ALA A 85 -1.32 6.96 -4.61
C ALA A 85 -2.29 7.37 -3.50
N GLN A 86 -2.93 8.52 -3.66
CA GLN A 86 -3.81 9.08 -2.64
C GLN A 86 -5.11 8.29 -2.49
N THR A 87 -5.64 7.70 -3.56
CA THR A 87 -6.79 6.76 -3.45
C THR A 87 -6.45 5.57 -2.57
N ARG A 88 -5.28 4.94 -2.76
CA ARG A 88 -4.85 3.82 -1.91
C ARG A 88 -4.62 4.23 -0.45
N GLU A 89 -4.09 5.42 -0.23
CA GLU A 89 -3.90 5.98 1.12
C GLU A 89 -5.25 6.25 1.79
N ASN A 90 -6.24 6.77 1.05
CA ASN A 90 -7.61 6.94 1.53
C ASN A 90 -8.28 5.61 1.87
N GLU A 91 -8.16 4.59 1.03
CA GLU A 91 -8.66 3.24 1.34
C GLU A 91 -8.06 2.70 2.63
N GLN A 92 -6.75 2.89 2.83
CA GLN A 92 -6.05 2.41 4.01
C GLN A 92 -6.45 3.19 5.28
N MET A 93 -6.56 4.52 5.22
CA MET A 93 -7.00 5.33 6.35
C MET A 93 -8.46 5.04 6.71
N ASN A 94 -9.35 4.89 5.72
CA ASN A 94 -10.74 4.52 5.96
C ASN A 94 -10.86 3.13 6.61
N LYS A 95 -10.00 2.19 6.23
CA LYS A 95 -9.95 0.88 6.88
C LYS A 95 -9.55 0.99 8.35
N TRP A 96 -8.51 1.75 8.68
CA TRP A 96 -8.11 1.98 10.08
C TRP A 96 -9.21 2.68 10.89
N MET A 97 -9.86 3.68 10.31
CA MET A 97 -10.98 4.39 10.95
C MET A 97 -12.15 3.45 11.27
N GLN A 98 -12.48 2.53 10.36
CA GLN A 98 -13.50 1.50 10.59
C GLN A 98 -13.10 0.52 11.71
N GLU A 99 -11.84 0.08 11.73
CA GLU A 99 -11.30 -0.79 12.79
C GLU A 99 -11.38 -0.11 14.17
N LEU A 100 -11.26 1.22 14.23
CA LEU A 100 -11.41 2.04 15.43
C LEU A 100 -12.87 2.40 15.79
N GLY A 101 -13.84 1.99 14.97
CA GLY A 101 -15.27 2.30 15.19
C GLY A 101 -15.65 3.74 14.82
N TYR A 102 -14.79 4.48 14.10
CA TYR A 102 -15.10 5.79 13.55
C TYR A 102 -15.72 5.65 12.15
N ASN A 103 -16.94 6.13 11.98
CA ASN A 103 -17.61 6.17 10.68
C ASN A 103 -17.35 7.53 9.98
N PRO A 104 -16.70 7.56 8.80
CA PRO A 104 -16.49 8.77 8.02
C PRO A 104 -17.80 9.25 7.38
N GLY A 105 -18.66 9.88 8.18
CA GLY A 105 -19.95 10.42 7.73
C GLY A 105 -20.21 11.87 8.14
N ASN A 106 -19.39 12.43 9.04
CA ASN A 106 -19.53 13.80 9.54
C ASN A 106 -18.27 14.61 9.21
N HIS A 107 -18.08 14.93 7.93
CA HIS A 107 -16.99 15.80 7.50
C HIS A 107 -17.47 17.25 7.47
N HIS A 108 -17.02 18.06 8.42
CA HIS A 108 -17.07 19.52 8.27
C HIS A 108 -15.96 19.94 7.32
N ARG A 109 -16.28 20.77 6.31
CA ARG A 109 -15.29 21.35 5.39
C ARG A 109 -14.23 22.10 6.19
N MET A 110 -12.97 21.80 5.91
CA MET A 110 -11.84 22.45 6.58
C MET A 110 -11.57 23.81 5.92
N ALA A 111 -11.30 24.83 6.74
CA ALA A 111 -11.03 26.17 6.25
C ALA A 111 -9.73 26.18 5.40
N GLY A 112 -9.82 26.66 4.16
CA GLY A 112 -8.68 26.76 3.23
C GLY A 112 -8.69 25.77 2.06
N MET A 113 -9.66 24.83 1.99
CA MET A 113 -9.85 23.98 0.81
C MET A 113 -10.61 24.73 -0.29
N ALA A 114 -10.20 24.53 -1.56
CA ALA A 114 -10.90 25.11 -2.70
C ALA A 114 -12.32 24.55 -2.75
N SER A 115 -13.28 25.42 -3.05
CA SER A 115 -14.65 24.99 -3.25
C SER A 115 -14.84 24.31 -4.61
N GLU A 116 -15.87 23.47 -4.71
CA GLU A 116 -16.34 22.86 -5.96
C GLU A 116 -16.63 23.89 -7.07
N GLN A 117 -16.85 25.16 -6.70
CA GLN A 117 -17.04 26.28 -7.62
C GLN A 117 -15.72 26.92 -8.08
N GLU A 118 -14.63 26.69 -7.35
CA GLU A 118 -13.28 27.20 -7.62
C GLU A 118 -12.37 26.16 -8.30
N MET A 119 -12.80 24.89 -8.35
CA MET A 119 -12.11 23.81 -9.07
C MET A 119 -12.40 23.84 -10.56
#